data_AF-A0A225CVP1-F1
#
_entry.id   AF-A0A225CVP1-F1
#
_cell.length_a   1.000
_cell.length_b   1.000
_cell.length_c   1.000
_cell.angle_alpha   90.00
_cell.angle_beta   90.00
_cell.angle_gamma   90.00
#
_symmetry.space_group_name_H-M   'P 1'
#
loop_
_entity.id
_entity.type
_entity.pdbx_description
1 polymer ?
#
loop_
_entity_poly.entity_id
_entity_poly.type
_entity_poly.pdbx_seq_one_letter_code
_entity_poly.pdbx_strand_id
1 'polypeptide(L)'
;MPDRRPPAACRLRSCRRQRRHGSDDRPFPGAVPVLDALTKACQGRTVVTDITASFASGTITAIVGTSGSGKTTLLRMINRLIEPTSGAVRINGTDVKDLPAVELRRSIGYVIQGNGLFPHWTAARNIATVPALLGWPEDKIAARVRGSATARLPASRSGPTLSRTAVSGDTFMQLQVLQVDAHLSFTLAVFLLIVGKILTLRWSLLRRYSIPEAVAGGLAFIAIVTILHMFWGIDVEMELGARDFLLLVFFAGIGLNADIRALREGGRPLLVLTGISVAFMVMQNIAGVAVARAFGRPALEGLLVGSIPLTGGVGTTLAWAPILETQHGIATAMELGVASNTVGLIAACLIGGPMAAFLMTRYRVRPSGDRRLEIGATHQNPPPLDYMSVLWAVLLLDVTVMAGRALHGVISLTGVTLPAFVSCLLAGILVRALLPGRLRGRVSRQWPGMRRAMALLSELALGLFLVMALMGLKPWALAEVLGFVTVALAVQIALTLIYTVFVVFRTMGRDYESVVISSGFGGITLGSTATAIANMTAVAQQYGAAHAAFVVVPLVCGFFIDLANAAIISAFVRVLA
;
A
#
# COMPACT_ATOMS: atom_id res chain seq x y z
N MET A 1 -55.05 -12.42 11.37
CA MET A 1 -54.12 -11.94 10.31
C MET A 1 -53.51 -10.61 10.76
N PRO A 2 -52.23 -10.36 10.43
CA PRO A 2 -51.28 -9.85 11.42
C PRO A 2 -51.15 -8.33 11.45
N ASP A 3 -50.91 -7.89 12.68
CA ASP A 3 -50.63 -6.55 13.17
C ASP A 3 -49.16 -6.16 12.90
N ARG A 4 -48.95 -4.94 12.42
CA ARG A 4 -47.63 -4.41 11.99
C ARG A 4 -46.85 -3.92 13.21
N ARG A 5 -45.74 -4.59 13.55
CA ARG A 5 -44.73 -4.06 14.49
C ARG A 5 -43.74 -3.13 13.77
N PRO A 6 -43.34 -1.98 14.37
CA PRO A 6 -42.23 -1.17 13.89
C PRO A 6 -40.87 -1.75 14.31
N PRO A 7 -39.74 -1.37 13.66
CA PRO A 7 -38.43 -1.92 13.96
C PRO A 7 -37.86 -1.39 15.29
N ALA A 8 -37.14 -2.26 15.99
CA ALA A 8 -36.63 -2.07 17.34
C ALA A 8 -35.53 -1.00 17.43
N ALA A 9 -35.77 0.01 18.26
CA ALA A 9 -34.74 0.94 18.75
C ALA A 9 -33.85 0.27 19.80
N CYS A 10 -32.54 0.48 19.67
CA CYS A 10 -31.50 -0.01 20.57
C CYS A 10 -31.71 0.51 21.99
N ARG A 11 -32.08 -0.37 22.94
CA ARG A 11 -32.18 -0.03 24.37
C ARG A 11 -30.87 -0.38 25.07
N LEU A 12 -30.16 0.64 25.53
CA LEU A 12 -29.00 0.52 26.44
C LEU A 12 -29.47 -0.09 27.78
N ARG A 13 -29.06 -1.33 28.08
CA ARG A 13 -29.21 -1.93 29.42
C ARG A 13 -27.95 -1.67 30.25
N SER A 14 -28.06 -0.82 31.27
CA SER A 14 -27.00 -0.63 32.28
C SER A 14 -26.95 -1.84 33.23
N CYS A 15 -25.87 -2.62 33.17
CA CYS A 15 -25.63 -3.73 34.10
C CYS A 15 -24.88 -3.20 35.34
N ARG A 16 -25.56 -3.11 36.49
CA ARG A 16 -25.03 -2.53 37.73
C ARG A 16 -24.38 -3.62 38.57
N ARG A 17 -23.04 -3.72 38.54
CA ARG A 17 -22.27 -4.62 39.45
C ARG A 17 -21.42 -3.74 40.38
N GLN A 18 -21.88 -3.55 41.62
CA GLN A 18 -21.13 -2.82 42.65
C GLN A 18 -19.97 -3.70 43.17
N ARG A 19 -18.73 -3.32 42.87
CA ARG A 19 -17.56 -3.71 43.69
C ARG A 19 -17.23 -2.56 44.64
N ARG A 20 -17.23 -2.85 45.95
CA ARG A 20 -16.74 -1.95 46.99
C ARG A 20 -15.21 -1.97 47.00
N HIS A 21 -14.58 -0.83 46.75
CA HIS A 21 -13.19 -0.54 47.11
C HIS A 21 -13.16 0.86 47.76
N GLY A 22 -12.37 0.97 48.83
CA GLY A 22 -12.47 2.01 49.86
C GLY A 22 -12.28 3.45 49.39
N SER A 23 -12.95 4.34 50.12
CA SER A 23 -12.60 5.75 50.37
C SER A 23 -11.15 5.86 50.82
N ASP A 24 -10.31 6.77 50.34
CA ASP A 24 -10.41 8.24 50.26
C ASP A 24 -9.37 8.71 49.22
N ASP A 25 -9.47 9.92 48.65
CA ASP A 25 -8.62 10.50 47.57
C ASP A 25 -8.96 10.15 46.10
N ARG A 26 -10.12 10.61 45.60
CA ARG A 26 -10.33 10.81 44.15
C ARG A 26 -10.31 12.31 43.80
N PRO A 27 -9.26 12.85 43.15
CA PRO A 27 -9.05 14.29 42.98
C PRO A 27 -9.79 14.94 41.81
N PHE A 28 -10.90 14.37 41.32
CA PHE A 28 -11.66 14.98 40.22
C PHE A 28 -13.16 14.98 40.54
N PRO A 29 -13.78 16.14 40.85
CA PRO A 29 -15.23 16.28 40.72
C PRO A 29 -15.55 16.03 39.24
N GLY A 30 -16.06 14.83 38.96
CA GLY A 30 -16.03 14.26 37.61
C GLY A 30 -16.85 15.08 36.62
N ALA A 31 -16.16 15.58 35.59
CA ALA A 31 -16.74 16.08 34.37
C ALA A 31 -17.82 15.10 33.86
N VAL A 32 -19.09 15.51 33.88
CA VAL A 32 -20.21 14.73 33.32
C VAL A 32 -20.48 15.27 31.91
N PRO A 33 -20.06 14.58 30.85
CA PRO A 33 -20.45 14.96 29.50
C PRO A 33 -21.93 14.65 29.28
N VAL A 34 -22.62 15.61 28.67
CA VAL A 34 -23.99 15.51 28.17
C VAL A 34 -23.96 15.90 26.70
N LEU A 35 -24.47 15.01 25.85
CA LEU A 35 -24.61 15.21 24.41
C LEU A 35 -26.08 15.45 24.11
N ASP A 36 -26.35 16.50 23.35
CA ASP A 36 -27.70 16.90 22.96
C ASP A 36 -27.78 17.00 21.43
N ALA A 37 -28.56 16.10 20.82
CA ALA A 37 -28.81 16.01 19.38
C ALA A 37 -27.55 16.10 18.50
N LEU A 38 -26.46 15.46 18.93
CA LEU A 38 -25.14 15.67 18.35
C LEU A 38 -25.04 15.08 16.94
N THR A 39 -24.76 15.92 15.94
CA THR A 39 -24.68 15.52 14.53
C THR A 39 -23.41 16.05 13.88
N LYS A 40 -22.79 15.22 13.03
CA LYS A 40 -21.64 15.58 12.20
C LYS A 40 -21.84 15.16 10.76
N ALA A 41 -21.79 16.14 9.87
CA ALA A 41 -21.65 15.96 8.43
C ALA A 41 -20.23 16.32 7.99
N CYS A 42 -19.65 15.48 7.14
CA CYS A 42 -18.36 15.70 6.48
C CYS A 42 -18.57 15.57 4.97
N GLN A 43 -18.25 16.62 4.21
CA GLN A 43 -18.31 16.60 2.74
C GLN A 43 -19.67 16.08 2.19
N GLY A 44 -20.77 16.54 2.78
CA GLY A 44 -22.14 16.14 2.37
C GLY A 44 -22.62 14.79 2.89
N ARG A 45 -21.78 14.00 3.58
CA ARG A 45 -22.16 12.72 4.20
C ARG A 45 -22.26 12.84 5.72
N THR A 46 -23.39 12.42 6.28
CA THR A 46 -23.60 12.36 7.73
C THR A 46 -22.85 11.17 8.33
N VAL A 47 -21.92 11.44 9.25
CA VAL A 47 -21.04 10.45 9.91
C VAL A 47 -21.55 10.09 11.31
N VAL A 48 -22.14 11.06 12.01
CA VAL A 48 -22.81 10.89 13.30
C VAL A 48 -24.14 11.62 13.21
N THR A 49 -25.23 10.98 13.60
CA THR A 49 -26.60 11.52 13.45
C THR A 49 -27.32 11.48 14.79
N ASP A 50 -27.74 12.65 15.26
CA ASP A 50 -28.69 12.83 16.37
C ASP A 50 -28.38 12.00 17.63
N ILE A 51 -27.14 12.08 18.11
CA ILE A 51 -26.73 11.37 19.32
C ILE A 51 -27.03 12.21 20.56
N THR A 52 -27.97 11.73 21.36
CA THR A 52 -28.28 12.27 22.69
C THR A 52 -27.87 11.25 23.76
N ALA A 53 -26.99 11.64 24.69
CA ALA A 53 -26.50 10.76 25.73
C ALA A 53 -25.96 11.54 26.95
N SER A 54 -26.12 10.98 28.14
CA SER A 54 -25.54 11.51 29.38
C SER A 54 -24.64 10.46 30.03
N PHE A 55 -23.42 10.84 30.43
CA PHE A 55 -22.44 9.92 31.01
C PHE A 55 -22.29 10.17 32.51
N ALA A 56 -22.58 9.17 33.33
CA ALA A 56 -22.50 9.30 34.79
C ALA A 56 -21.04 9.39 35.28
N SER A 57 -20.78 10.30 36.23
CA SER A 57 -19.48 10.43 36.88
C SER A 57 -19.06 9.12 37.56
N GLY A 58 -17.76 8.80 37.50
CA GLY A 58 -17.19 7.60 38.13
C GLY A 58 -17.59 6.28 37.47
N THR A 59 -18.19 6.30 36.28
CA THR A 59 -18.53 5.10 35.52
C THR A 59 -17.59 4.90 34.33
N ILE A 60 -17.45 3.64 33.91
CA ILE A 60 -16.79 3.29 32.65
C ILE A 60 -17.89 3.08 31.62
N THR A 61 -17.88 3.87 30.55
CA THR A 61 -18.82 3.72 29.43
C THR A 61 -18.07 3.26 28.19
N ALA A 62 -18.57 2.19 27.55
CA ALA A 62 -18.03 1.67 26.29
C ALA A 62 -18.96 2.02 25.12
N ILE A 63 -18.39 2.57 24.04
CA ILE A 63 -19.11 2.84 22.79
C ILE A 63 -18.73 1.75 21.78
N VAL A 64 -19.68 0.87 21.47
CA VAL A 64 -19.47 -0.31 20.61
C VAL A 64 -20.20 -0.13 19.28
N GLY A 65 -19.55 -0.51 18.18
CA GLY A 65 -20.11 -0.45 16.83
C GLY A 65 -19.08 -0.88 15.78
N THR A 66 -19.54 -1.20 14.56
CA THR A 66 -18.71 -1.64 13.43
C THR A 66 -17.68 -0.58 13.01
N SER A 67 -16.61 -0.97 12.30
CA SER A 67 -15.66 0.01 11.76
C SER A 67 -16.39 1.04 10.87
N GLY A 68 -15.99 2.31 10.94
CA GLY A 68 -16.66 3.40 10.21
C GLY A 68 -17.97 3.91 10.84
N SER A 69 -18.49 3.32 11.93
CA SER A 69 -19.75 3.74 12.59
C SER A 69 -19.71 5.10 13.31
N GLY A 70 -18.66 5.92 13.12
CA GLY A 70 -18.55 7.26 13.72
C GLY A 70 -18.03 7.33 15.16
N LYS A 71 -17.58 6.23 15.79
CA LYS A 71 -17.10 6.20 17.20
C LYS A 71 -15.97 7.21 17.47
N THR A 72 -14.92 7.17 16.65
CA THR A 72 -13.77 8.07 16.80
C THR A 72 -14.19 9.52 16.54
N THR A 73 -15.10 9.75 15.60
CA THR A 73 -15.68 11.08 15.33
C THR A 73 -16.45 11.60 16.54
N LEU A 74 -17.26 10.76 17.18
CA LEU A 74 -17.99 11.10 18.39
C LEU A 74 -17.05 11.48 19.54
N LEU A 75 -16.02 10.65 19.82
CA LEU A 75 -15.03 10.94 20.86
C LEU A 75 -14.24 12.23 20.58
N ARG A 76 -13.91 12.49 19.32
CA ARG A 76 -13.26 13.75 18.90
C ARG A 76 -14.15 14.98 19.08
N MET A 77 -15.47 14.84 18.91
CA MET A 77 -16.41 15.92 19.17
C MET A 77 -16.53 16.24 20.67
N ILE A 78 -16.54 15.22 21.53
CA ILE A 78 -16.58 15.41 22.99
C ILE A 78 -15.36 16.22 23.48
N ASN A 79 -14.17 15.91 22.97
CA ASN A 79 -12.93 16.62 23.31
C ASN A 79 -12.67 17.89 22.46
N ARG A 80 -13.67 18.32 21.66
CA ARG A 80 -13.58 19.45 20.72
C ARG A 80 -12.29 19.44 19.86
N LEU A 81 -11.88 18.25 19.41
CA LEU A 81 -10.88 18.08 18.36
C LEU A 81 -11.48 18.31 16.98
N ILE A 82 -12.79 18.04 16.85
CA ILE A 82 -13.62 18.34 15.68
C ILE A 82 -14.89 18.99 16.21
N GLU A 83 -15.36 20.08 15.59
CA GLU A 83 -16.63 20.70 15.99
C GLU A 83 -17.83 19.96 15.38
N PRO A 84 -18.93 19.78 16.14
CA PRO A 84 -20.16 19.20 15.62
C PRO A 84 -20.79 20.12 14.56
N THR A 85 -21.50 19.55 13.60
CA THR A 85 -22.28 20.31 12.61
C THR A 85 -23.53 20.91 13.24
N SER A 86 -24.20 20.15 14.12
CA SER A 86 -25.31 20.63 14.94
C SER A 86 -25.37 19.87 16.27
N GLY A 87 -26.15 20.38 17.21
CA GLY A 87 -26.22 19.89 18.59
C GLY A 87 -25.14 20.51 19.49
N ALA A 88 -25.12 20.05 20.73
CA ALA A 88 -24.26 20.59 21.79
C ALA A 88 -23.59 19.47 22.61
N VAL A 89 -22.38 19.75 23.09
CA VAL A 89 -21.70 18.96 24.11
C VAL A 89 -21.55 19.85 25.32
N ARG A 90 -22.07 19.43 26.46
CA ARG A 90 -21.91 20.13 27.74
C ARG A 90 -21.05 19.29 28.68
N ILE A 91 -20.13 19.94 29.37
CA ILE A 91 -19.32 19.32 30.42
C ILE A 91 -19.52 20.14 31.68
N ASN A 92 -20.01 19.51 32.75
CA ASN A 92 -20.37 20.20 34.00
C ASN A 92 -21.40 21.34 33.79
N GLY A 93 -22.30 21.18 32.83
CA GLY A 93 -23.34 22.17 32.52
C GLY A 93 -22.89 23.27 31.54
N THR A 94 -21.60 23.44 31.27
CA THR A 94 -21.07 24.44 30.33
C THR A 94 -20.91 23.83 28.94
N ASP A 95 -21.34 24.55 27.88
CA ASP A 95 -21.09 24.12 26.50
C ASP A 95 -19.59 24.18 26.18
N VAL A 96 -19.06 23.12 25.57
CA VAL A 96 -17.64 23.04 25.19
C VAL A 96 -17.24 24.11 24.17
N LYS A 97 -18.20 24.69 23.43
CA LYS A 97 -17.97 25.80 22.49
C LYS A 97 -17.58 27.10 23.21
N ASP A 98 -18.10 27.29 24.41
CA ASP A 98 -17.89 28.50 25.22
C ASP A 98 -16.56 28.45 26.00
N LEU A 99 -15.89 27.29 26.02
CA LEU A 99 -14.61 27.10 26.71
C LEU A 99 -13.43 27.24 25.75
N PRO A 100 -12.29 27.84 26.17
CA PRO A 100 -11.06 27.81 25.40
C PRO A 100 -10.64 26.36 25.12
N ALA A 101 -10.43 26.02 23.84
CA ALA A 101 -10.18 24.64 23.41
C ALA A 101 -8.98 23.98 24.11
N VAL A 102 -7.94 24.76 24.43
CA VAL A 102 -6.75 24.25 25.14
C VAL A 102 -7.07 23.87 26.58
N GLU A 103 -7.87 24.68 27.28
CA GLU A 103 -8.26 24.43 28.68
C GLU A 103 -9.18 23.23 28.78
N LEU A 104 -10.15 23.14 27.87
CA LEU A 104 -11.03 21.99 27.73
C LEU A 104 -10.23 20.69 27.59
N ARG A 105 -9.28 20.65 26.65
CA ARG A 105 -8.47 19.46 26.38
C ARG A 105 -7.54 19.11 27.53
N ARG A 106 -7.08 20.09 28.31
CA ARG A 106 -6.29 19.85 29.52
C ARG A 106 -7.13 19.28 30.67
N SER A 107 -8.44 19.54 30.68
CA SER A 107 -9.37 18.99 31.67
C SER A 107 -9.80 17.55 31.38
N ILE A 108 -9.57 17.05 30.16
CA ILE A 108 -9.99 15.71 29.71
C ILE A 108 -8.76 14.86 29.39
N GLY A 109 -8.60 13.74 30.10
CA GLY A 109 -7.62 12.72 29.70
C GLY A 109 -8.05 12.05 28.40
N TYR A 110 -7.29 12.25 27.32
CA TYR A 110 -7.59 11.69 26.00
C TYR A 110 -6.43 10.83 25.49
N VAL A 111 -6.71 9.54 25.26
CA VAL A 111 -5.75 8.59 24.69
C VAL A 111 -6.13 8.32 23.24
N ILE A 112 -5.24 8.63 22.31
CA ILE A 112 -5.48 8.50 20.87
C ILE A 112 -5.19 7.08 20.38
N GLN A 113 -5.81 6.69 19.26
CA GLN A 113 -5.40 5.51 18.51
C GLN A 113 -4.05 5.82 17.84
N GLY A 114 -2.97 5.18 18.30
CA GLY A 114 -1.59 5.43 17.87
C GLY A 114 -0.68 5.88 19.02
N ASN A 115 0.59 6.13 18.73
CA ASN A 115 1.57 6.51 19.75
C ASN A 115 1.45 8.02 20.05
N GLY A 116 0.78 8.38 21.16
CA GLY A 116 0.62 9.76 21.63
C GLY A 116 1.76 10.27 22.52
N LEU A 117 2.85 9.50 22.62
CA LEU A 117 4.01 9.80 23.43
C LEU A 117 5.08 10.51 22.61
N PHE A 118 5.87 11.36 23.26
CA PHE A 118 7.09 11.91 22.68
C PHE A 118 8.17 10.82 22.71
N PRO A 119 8.57 10.24 21.56
CA PRO A 119 9.41 9.04 21.51
C PRO A 119 10.85 9.29 21.97
N HIS A 120 11.29 10.55 21.91
CA HIS A 120 12.59 11.01 22.37
C HIS A 120 12.59 11.39 23.87
N TRP A 121 11.46 11.23 24.58
CA TRP A 121 11.33 11.52 26.00
C TRP A 121 11.20 10.24 26.83
N THR A 122 11.68 10.31 28.06
CA THR A 122 11.47 9.22 29.03
C THR A 122 9.99 9.07 29.37
N ALA A 123 9.58 7.88 29.83
CA ALA A 123 8.22 7.65 30.31
C ALA A 123 7.85 8.62 31.44
N ALA A 124 8.77 8.89 32.38
CA ALA A 124 8.59 9.85 33.45
C ALA A 124 8.29 11.26 32.92
N ARG A 125 9.02 11.71 31.90
CA ARG A 125 8.82 13.02 31.28
C ARG A 125 7.50 13.11 30.51
N ASN A 126 7.11 12.05 29.81
CA ASN A 126 5.80 11.96 29.16
C ASN A 126 4.66 12.05 30.20
N ILE A 127 4.75 11.32 31.32
CA ILE A 127 3.75 11.36 32.40
C ILE A 127 3.68 12.75 33.05
N ALA A 128 4.82 13.41 33.23
CA ALA A 128 4.91 14.74 33.84
C ALA A 128 4.38 15.88 32.95
N THR A 129 4.20 15.64 31.64
CA THR A 129 3.91 16.70 30.66
C THR A 129 2.62 17.45 30.96
N VAL A 130 1.51 16.73 31.16
CA VAL A 130 0.21 17.37 31.44
C VAL A 130 0.17 18.04 32.81
N PRO A 131 0.62 17.39 33.92
CA PRO A 131 0.76 18.06 35.22
C PRO A 131 1.60 19.35 35.18
N ALA A 132 2.70 19.37 34.44
CA ALA A 132 3.54 20.56 34.28
C ALA A 132 2.78 21.68 33.53
N LEU A 133 2.07 21.34 32.44
CA LEU A 133 1.22 22.29 31.70
C LEU A 133 0.04 22.83 32.52
N LEU A 134 -0.40 22.08 33.53
CA LEU A 134 -1.42 22.49 34.51
C LEU A 134 -0.82 23.26 35.69
N GLY A 135 0.49 23.50 35.72
CA GLY A 135 1.16 24.27 36.78
C GLY A 135 1.20 23.55 38.13
N TRP A 136 1.22 22.21 38.15
CA TRP A 136 1.33 21.47 39.40
C TRP A 136 2.69 21.70 40.08
N PRO A 137 2.77 21.75 41.43
CA PRO A 137 4.03 21.81 42.14
C PRO A 137 4.94 20.61 41.81
N GLU A 138 6.25 20.81 41.71
CA GLU A 138 7.20 19.77 41.32
C GLU A 138 7.11 18.52 42.20
N ASP A 139 6.94 18.68 43.52
CA ASP A 139 6.79 17.57 44.46
C ASP A 139 5.57 16.70 44.15
N LYS A 140 4.46 17.32 43.74
CA LYS A 140 3.22 16.65 43.35
C LYS A 140 3.38 15.91 42.02
N ILE A 141 4.11 16.51 41.07
CA ILE A 141 4.48 15.86 39.80
C ILE A 141 5.36 14.64 40.08
N ALA A 142 6.39 14.79 40.92
CA ALA A 142 7.30 13.71 41.28
C ALA A 142 6.56 12.56 41.99
N ALA A 143 5.63 12.87 42.90
CA ALA A 143 4.78 11.87 43.55
C ALA A 143 3.87 11.15 42.53
N ARG A 144 3.27 11.89 41.59
CA ARG A 144 2.43 11.31 40.53
C ARG A 144 3.21 10.40 39.59
N VAL A 145 4.42 10.81 39.20
CA VAL A 145 5.34 10.02 38.37
C VAL A 145 5.74 8.75 39.12
N ARG A 146 6.15 8.84 40.40
CA ARG A 146 6.48 7.66 41.23
C ARG A 146 5.30 6.69 41.37
N GLY A 147 4.10 7.21 41.67
CA GLY A 147 2.88 6.40 41.78
C GLY A 147 2.40 5.80 40.45
N SER A 148 2.85 6.33 39.32
CA SER A 148 2.58 5.78 37.99
C SER A 148 3.70 4.84 37.51
N ALA A 149 4.92 4.98 38.02
CA ALA A 149 6.09 4.16 37.69
C ALA A 149 6.08 2.77 38.35
N THR A 150 5.28 2.56 39.40
CA THR A 150 4.97 1.23 39.93
C THR A 150 4.18 0.36 38.93
N ALA A 151 3.55 0.96 37.92
CA ALA A 151 3.17 0.27 36.69
C ALA A 151 4.38 0.29 35.73
N ARG A 152 5.18 -0.78 35.76
CA ARG A 152 6.43 -0.91 34.98
C ARG A 152 6.19 -0.61 33.49
N LEU A 153 6.71 0.51 33.01
CA LEU A 153 7.08 0.69 31.60
C LEU A 153 8.58 0.41 31.49
N PRO A 154 9.03 -0.59 30.69
CA PRO A 154 10.44 -0.88 30.57
C PRO A 154 11.14 0.28 29.85
N ALA A 155 12.22 0.77 30.46
CA ALA A 155 13.17 1.67 29.83
C ALA A 155 13.86 0.95 28.66
N SER A 156 13.97 1.67 27.54
CA SER A 156 14.83 1.43 26.38
C SER A 156 15.78 0.22 26.49
N ARG A 157 15.35 -0.94 25.99
CA ARG A 157 16.24 -1.99 25.52
C ARG A 157 15.68 -2.57 24.24
N SER A 158 16.50 -2.48 23.20
CA SER A 158 16.35 -3.09 21.88
C SER A 158 16.23 -4.61 22.00
N GLY A 159 15.00 -5.10 22.05
CA GLY A 159 14.62 -6.51 22.05
C GLY A 159 13.10 -6.62 21.86
N PRO A 160 12.59 -7.78 21.37
CA PRO A 160 11.17 -7.95 21.08
C PRO A 160 10.36 -7.74 22.36
N THR A 161 9.65 -6.60 22.43
CA THR A 161 8.97 -6.16 23.64
C THR A 161 7.53 -6.65 23.61
N LEU A 162 7.25 -7.69 24.40
CA LEU A 162 5.88 -8.06 24.80
C LEU A 162 5.29 -6.92 25.61
N SER A 163 4.46 -6.08 24.98
CA SER A 163 3.73 -5.02 25.67
C SER A 163 2.60 -5.63 26.50
N ARG A 164 2.91 -6.03 27.74
CA ARG A 164 1.90 -6.27 28.77
C ARG A 164 1.48 -4.95 29.39
N THR A 165 0.51 -4.26 28.79
CA THR A 165 -0.30 -3.29 29.50
C THR A 165 -1.29 -4.05 30.39
N ALA A 166 -0.84 -4.37 31.61
CA ALA A 166 -1.68 -4.96 32.64
C ALA A 166 -2.69 -3.91 33.14
N VAL A 167 -3.87 -3.88 32.51
CA VAL A 167 -5.09 -3.48 33.22
C VAL A 167 -5.57 -4.73 33.96
N SER A 168 -5.45 -4.70 35.30
CA SER A 168 -5.91 -5.77 36.17
C SER A 168 -7.44 -5.90 36.11
N GLY A 169 -7.94 -7.11 35.82
CA GLY A 169 -9.34 -7.49 36.04
C GLY A 169 -10.04 -8.19 34.86
N ASP A 170 -9.93 -9.53 34.85
CA ASP A 170 -10.87 -10.55 34.36
C ASP A 170 -11.43 -10.50 32.92
N THR A 171 -10.98 -11.50 32.14
CA THR A 171 -11.68 -12.21 31.05
C THR A 171 -12.21 -11.38 29.88
N PHE A 172 -11.31 -10.76 29.14
CA PHE A 172 -11.49 -10.51 27.71
C PHE A 172 -10.33 -11.14 26.96
N MET A 173 -10.61 -11.84 25.86
CA MET A 173 -9.61 -12.39 24.93
C MET A 173 -8.56 -11.33 24.63
N GLN A 174 -7.38 -11.46 25.26
CA GLN A 174 -6.27 -10.53 25.08
C GLN A 174 -5.62 -10.85 23.74
N LEU A 175 -5.91 -10.06 22.70
CA LEU A 175 -5.06 -10.03 21.52
C LEU A 175 -3.69 -9.51 21.94
N GLN A 176 -2.69 -10.40 21.94
CA GLN A 176 -1.31 -10.02 22.17
C GLN A 176 -0.79 -9.38 20.88
N VAL A 177 -0.63 -8.05 20.89
CA VAL A 177 -0.04 -7.33 19.76
C VAL A 177 1.48 -7.29 19.95
N LEU A 178 2.22 -7.98 19.09
CA LEU A 178 3.68 -7.93 19.03
C LEU A 178 4.08 -6.77 18.09
N GLN A 179 4.60 -5.69 18.68
CA GLN A 179 5.14 -4.55 17.94
C GLN A 179 6.60 -4.82 17.57
N VAL A 180 6.95 -4.61 16.31
CA VAL A 180 8.30 -4.83 15.79
C VAL A 180 8.88 -3.54 15.23
N ASP A 181 10.02 -3.12 15.80
CA ASP A 181 10.70 -1.87 15.46
C ASP A 181 11.15 -1.82 13.98
N ALA A 182 11.34 -0.60 13.44
CA ALA A 182 11.76 -0.39 12.06
C ALA A 182 13.04 -1.14 11.66
N HIS A 183 14.07 -1.16 12.53
CA HIS A 183 15.33 -1.87 12.25
C HIS A 183 15.12 -3.38 12.14
N LEU A 184 14.33 -3.97 13.06
CA LEU A 184 14.06 -5.40 13.05
C LEU A 184 13.17 -5.76 11.86
N SER A 185 12.20 -4.91 11.53
CA SER A 185 11.36 -5.04 10.33
C SER A 185 12.19 -5.06 9.05
N PHE A 186 13.12 -4.12 8.89
CA PHE A 186 14.00 -4.08 7.72
C PHE A 186 14.94 -5.29 7.65
N THR A 187 15.53 -5.68 8.79
CA THR A 187 16.40 -6.87 8.87
C THR A 187 15.65 -8.15 8.50
N LEU A 188 14.43 -8.30 9.01
CA LEU A 188 13.56 -9.42 8.68
C LEU A 188 13.19 -9.41 7.20
N ALA A 189 12.97 -8.24 6.59
CA ALA A 189 12.72 -8.15 5.15
C ALA A 189 13.91 -8.63 4.32
N VAL A 190 15.15 -8.27 4.69
CA VAL A 190 16.37 -8.78 4.03
C VAL A 190 16.45 -10.30 4.16
N PHE A 191 16.22 -10.83 5.37
CA PHE A 191 16.21 -12.26 5.62
C PHE A 191 15.15 -12.99 4.78
N LEU A 192 13.92 -12.47 4.75
CA LEU A 192 12.82 -13.04 3.98
C LEU A 192 13.06 -12.98 2.47
N LEU A 193 13.73 -11.95 1.96
CA LEU A 193 14.14 -11.88 0.55
C LEU A 193 15.08 -13.04 0.19
N ILE A 194 16.06 -13.33 1.06
CA ILE A 194 16.97 -14.48 0.89
C ILE A 194 16.21 -15.81 0.99
N VAL A 195 15.31 -15.95 1.97
CA VAL A 195 14.45 -17.13 2.12
C VAL A 195 13.61 -17.33 0.85
N GLY A 196 13.02 -16.27 0.33
CA GLY A 196 12.27 -16.28 -0.93
C GLY A 196 13.10 -16.79 -2.10
N LYS A 197 14.34 -16.32 -2.24
CA LYS A 197 15.30 -16.82 -3.24
C LYS A 197 15.62 -18.30 -3.08
N ILE A 198 15.80 -18.77 -1.84
CA ILE A 198 16.02 -20.19 -1.56
C ILE A 198 14.78 -21.02 -1.93
N LEU A 199 13.58 -20.53 -1.62
CA LEU A 199 12.32 -21.20 -1.95
C LEU A 199 12.11 -21.32 -3.46
N THR A 200 12.35 -20.25 -4.23
CA THR A 200 12.21 -20.27 -5.68
C THR A 200 13.20 -21.20 -6.37
N LEU A 201 14.40 -21.39 -5.78
CA LEU A 201 15.38 -22.36 -6.26
C LEU A 201 14.99 -23.82 -5.93
N ARG A 202 14.46 -24.06 -4.73
CA ARG A 202 14.12 -25.41 -4.25
C ARG A 202 12.81 -25.95 -4.83
N TRP A 203 11.77 -25.14 -4.97
CA TRP A 203 10.44 -25.60 -5.39
C TRP A 203 10.17 -25.32 -6.87
N SER A 204 9.95 -26.39 -7.64
CA SER A 204 9.72 -26.33 -9.09
C SER A 204 8.46 -25.54 -9.48
N LEU A 205 7.43 -25.53 -8.64
CA LEU A 205 6.19 -24.77 -8.88
C LEU A 205 6.42 -23.26 -8.87
N LEU A 206 7.15 -22.73 -7.88
CA LEU A 206 7.49 -21.31 -7.79
C LEU A 206 8.27 -20.85 -9.03
N ARG A 207 9.20 -21.69 -9.48
CA ARG A 207 9.98 -21.45 -10.72
C ARG A 207 9.12 -21.53 -11.97
N ARG A 208 8.22 -22.50 -12.07
CA ARG A 208 7.33 -22.71 -13.23
C ARG A 208 6.36 -21.54 -13.44
N TYR A 209 5.89 -20.92 -12.35
CA TYR A 209 5.02 -19.75 -12.38
C TYR A 209 5.76 -18.42 -12.27
N SER A 210 7.10 -18.42 -12.35
CA SER A 210 7.95 -17.22 -12.31
C SER A 210 7.61 -16.26 -11.17
N ILE A 211 7.25 -16.79 -9.99
CA ILE A 211 6.90 -15.99 -8.82
C ILE A 211 8.17 -15.26 -8.33
N PRO A 212 8.15 -13.92 -8.17
CA PRO A 212 9.33 -13.17 -7.71
C PRO A 212 9.80 -13.65 -6.33
N GLU A 213 11.12 -13.67 -6.12
CA GLU A 213 11.72 -14.10 -4.84
C GLU A 213 11.17 -13.31 -3.64
N ALA A 214 10.97 -12.00 -3.81
CA ALA A 214 10.36 -11.14 -2.80
C ALA A 214 8.91 -11.53 -2.46
N VAL A 215 8.11 -11.94 -3.45
CA VAL A 215 6.73 -12.42 -3.22
C VAL A 215 6.75 -13.75 -2.47
N ALA A 216 7.61 -14.68 -2.88
CA ALA A 216 7.75 -15.97 -2.20
C ALA A 216 8.15 -15.81 -0.72
N GLY A 217 9.10 -14.93 -0.43
CA GLY A 217 9.51 -14.60 0.93
C GLY A 217 8.39 -13.96 1.76
N GLY A 218 7.70 -12.97 1.19
CA GLY A 218 6.58 -12.30 1.86
C GLY A 218 5.38 -13.23 2.11
N LEU A 219 5.03 -14.10 1.15
CA LEU A 219 3.97 -15.10 1.33
C LEU A 219 4.32 -16.14 2.40
N ALA A 220 5.58 -16.56 2.49
CA ALA A 220 6.03 -17.43 3.57
C ALA A 220 5.84 -16.76 4.94
N PHE A 221 6.16 -15.47 5.06
CA PHE A 221 5.90 -14.71 6.27
C PHE A 221 4.41 -14.57 6.59
N ILE A 222 3.59 -14.23 5.59
CA ILE A 222 2.12 -14.15 5.73
C ILE A 222 1.56 -15.47 6.25
N ALA A 223 2.01 -16.62 5.72
CA ALA A 223 1.57 -17.93 6.18
C ALA A 223 1.91 -18.16 7.65
N ILE A 224 3.13 -17.79 8.08
CA ILE A 224 3.57 -17.90 9.49
C ILE A 224 2.71 -17.01 10.39
N VAL A 225 2.51 -15.74 10.04
CA VAL A 225 1.69 -14.81 10.82
C VAL A 225 0.24 -15.25 10.87
N THR A 226 -0.29 -15.81 9.77
CA THR A 226 -1.66 -16.35 9.74
C THR A 226 -1.80 -17.54 10.67
N ILE A 227 -0.81 -18.45 10.72
CA ILE A 227 -0.78 -19.57 11.67
C ILE A 227 -0.72 -19.03 13.11
N LEU A 228 0.14 -18.03 13.38
CA LEU A 228 0.24 -17.42 14.71
C LEU A 228 -1.09 -16.78 15.15
N HIS A 229 -1.76 -16.06 14.26
CA HIS A 229 -3.05 -15.47 14.52
C HIS A 229 -4.14 -16.54 14.75
N MET A 230 -4.20 -17.57 13.89
CA MET A 230 -5.23 -18.60 13.94
C MET A 230 -5.11 -19.51 15.18
N PHE A 231 -3.89 -19.88 15.59
CA PHE A 231 -3.67 -20.83 16.69
C PHE A 231 -3.42 -20.14 18.04
N TRP A 232 -2.78 -18.97 18.07
CA TRP A 232 -2.40 -18.29 19.31
C TRP A 232 -3.04 -16.91 19.49
N GLY A 233 -3.77 -16.39 18.50
CA GLY A 233 -4.40 -15.05 18.58
C GLY A 233 -3.39 -13.90 18.70
N ILE A 234 -2.17 -14.10 18.22
CA ILE A 234 -1.10 -13.10 18.25
C ILE A 234 -1.19 -12.25 16.98
N ASP A 235 -1.38 -10.95 17.15
CA ASP A 235 -1.31 -9.97 16.07
C ASP A 235 0.11 -9.40 15.98
N VAL A 236 0.73 -9.49 14.82
CA VAL A 236 2.06 -8.92 14.58
C VAL A 236 1.88 -7.60 13.84
N GLU A 237 2.37 -6.51 14.43
CA GLU A 237 2.38 -5.19 13.82
C GLU A 237 3.83 -4.71 13.62
N MET A 238 4.14 -4.34 12.39
CA MET A 238 5.49 -4.02 11.94
C MET A 238 5.59 -2.54 11.58
N GLU A 239 6.69 -1.91 11.97
CA GLU A 239 6.99 -0.55 11.52
C GLU A 239 7.67 -0.57 10.15
N LEU A 240 6.96 -0.08 9.12
CA LEU A 240 7.35 -0.23 7.71
C LEU A 240 7.92 1.06 7.07
N GLY A 241 8.41 2.02 7.85
CA GLY A 241 8.82 3.34 7.32
C GLY A 241 9.88 3.31 6.20
N ALA A 242 10.78 2.32 6.20
CA ALA A 242 11.79 2.17 5.14
C ALA A 242 11.19 1.78 3.78
N ARG A 243 10.01 1.14 3.76
CA ARG A 243 9.31 0.68 2.56
C ARG A 243 9.12 1.82 1.56
N ASP A 244 8.57 2.95 2.01
CA ASP A 244 8.19 4.04 1.11
C ASP A 244 9.42 4.69 0.47
N PHE A 245 10.55 4.75 1.17
CA PHE A 245 11.82 5.23 0.59
C PHE A 245 12.36 4.28 -0.49
N LEU A 246 12.34 2.96 -0.24
CA LEU A 246 12.78 1.95 -1.20
C LEU A 246 11.99 2.01 -2.52
N LEU A 247 10.68 2.30 -2.45
CA LEU A 247 9.85 2.52 -3.63
C LEU A 247 10.36 3.68 -4.49
N LEU A 248 10.71 4.79 -3.87
CA LEU A 248 11.21 5.98 -4.59
C LEU A 248 12.56 5.68 -5.24
N VAL A 249 13.45 4.96 -4.54
CA VAL A 249 14.76 4.55 -5.08
C VAL A 249 14.59 3.66 -6.31
N PHE A 250 13.64 2.71 -6.27
CA PHE A 250 13.33 1.84 -7.41
C PHE A 250 12.93 2.65 -8.65
N PHE A 251 11.91 3.51 -8.53
CA PHE A 251 11.42 4.31 -9.66
C PHE A 251 12.41 5.37 -10.14
N ALA A 252 13.22 5.94 -9.25
CA ALA A 252 14.36 6.78 -9.64
C ALA A 252 15.34 6.00 -10.52
N GLY A 253 15.65 4.76 -10.15
CA GLY A 253 16.50 3.85 -10.93
C GLY A 253 15.93 3.53 -12.32
N ILE A 254 14.62 3.28 -12.43
CA ILE A 254 13.95 3.11 -13.73
C ILE A 254 14.12 4.37 -14.59
N GLY A 255 13.82 5.55 -14.04
CA GLY A 255 13.92 6.82 -14.75
C GLY A 255 15.33 7.11 -15.26
N LEU A 256 16.35 6.86 -14.43
CA LEU A 256 17.77 7.01 -14.80
C LEU A 256 18.22 5.97 -15.84
N ASN A 257 17.56 4.82 -15.92
CA ASN A 257 17.84 3.78 -16.90
C ASN A 257 17.06 3.93 -18.22
N ALA A 258 16.10 4.84 -18.32
CA ALA A 258 15.30 5.07 -19.53
C ALA A 258 16.15 5.46 -20.77
N ASP A 259 16.20 4.59 -21.79
CA ASP A 259 16.99 4.85 -23.00
C ASP A 259 16.20 5.57 -24.10
N ILE A 260 16.40 6.89 -24.20
CA ILE A 260 15.82 7.76 -25.23
C ILE A 260 16.18 7.31 -26.66
N ARG A 261 17.29 6.58 -26.86
CA ARG A 261 17.64 6.04 -28.19
C ARG A 261 16.81 4.81 -28.54
N ALA A 262 16.67 3.88 -27.60
CA ALA A 262 15.81 2.70 -27.77
C ALA A 262 14.33 3.08 -28.02
N LEU A 263 13.88 4.19 -27.40
CA LEU A 263 12.58 4.81 -27.67
C LEU A 263 12.38 5.21 -29.15
N ARG A 264 13.43 5.68 -29.83
CA ARG A 264 13.37 6.02 -31.26
C ARG A 264 13.40 4.78 -32.14
N GLU A 265 14.08 3.72 -31.72
CA GLU A 265 14.17 2.44 -32.43
C GLU A 265 12.83 1.67 -32.42
N GLY A 266 12.03 1.81 -31.35
CA GLY A 266 10.72 1.16 -31.23
C GLY A 266 9.67 1.59 -32.28
N GLY A 267 9.88 2.74 -32.94
CA GLY A 267 9.12 3.18 -34.12
C GLY A 267 7.59 3.16 -33.98
N ARG A 268 6.91 2.77 -35.05
CA ARG A 268 5.44 2.69 -35.12
C ARG A 268 4.84 1.63 -34.18
N PRO A 269 5.37 0.39 -34.07
CA PRO A 269 4.83 -0.62 -33.16
C PRO A 269 4.78 -0.16 -31.70
N LEU A 270 5.79 0.58 -31.23
CA LEU A 270 5.82 1.16 -29.89
C LEU A 270 4.65 2.11 -29.65
N LEU A 271 4.39 3.05 -30.57
CA LEU A 271 3.30 4.02 -30.44
C LEU A 271 1.92 3.34 -30.46
N VAL A 272 1.75 2.36 -31.36
CA VAL A 272 0.49 1.60 -31.45
C VAL A 272 0.26 0.79 -30.17
N LEU A 273 1.29 0.10 -29.67
CA LEU A 273 1.19 -0.74 -28.46
C LEU A 273 0.88 0.13 -27.24
N THR A 274 1.52 1.30 -27.11
CA THR A 274 1.21 2.25 -26.04
C THR A 274 -0.25 2.71 -26.13
N GLY A 275 -0.71 3.13 -27.32
CA GLY A 275 -2.10 3.59 -27.50
C GLY A 275 -3.15 2.53 -27.13
N ILE A 276 -2.97 1.29 -27.59
CA ILE A 276 -3.89 0.19 -27.24
C ILE A 276 -3.77 -0.21 -25.76
N SER A 277 -2.60 -0.06 -25.13
CA SER A 277 -2.42 -0.31 -23.69
C SER A 277 -3.16 0.75 -22.85
N VAL A 278 -3.07 2.02 -23.24
CA VAL A 278 -3.81 3.12 -22.59
C VAL A 278 -5.32 2.89 -22.67
N ALA A 279 -5.83 2.54 -23.86
CA ALA A 279 -7.24 2.23 -24.04
C ALA A 279 -7.67 1.03 -23.16
N PHE A 280 -6.83 -0.01 -23.10
CA PHE A 280 -7.08 -1.17 -22.25
C PHE A 280 -7.17 -0.82 -20.76
N MET A 281 -6.26 0.00 -20.23
CA MET A 281 -6.31 0.42 -18.81
C MET A 281 -7.61 1.15 -18.46
N VAL A 282 -8.11 1.99 -19.36
CA VAL A 282 -9.41 2.66 -19.19
C VAL A 282 -10.53 1.62 -19.12
N MET A 283 -10.58 0.66 -20.04
CA MET A 283 -11.56 -0.43 -20.01
C MET A 283 -11.43 -1.31 -18.75
N GLN A 284 -10.20 -1.59 -18.32
CA GLN A 284 -9.90 -2.38 -17.13
C GLN A 284 -10.47 -1.72 -15.87
N ASN A 285 -10.32 -0.40 -15.74
CA ASN A 285 -10.88 0.37 -14.63
C ASN A 285 -12.40 0.48 -14.70
N ILE A 286 -12.97 0.69 -15.90
CA ILE A 286 -14.43 0.70 -16.09
C ILE A 286 -15.01 -0.65 -15.64
N ALA A 287 -14.41 -1.77 -16.06
CA ALA A 287 -14.84 -3.10 -15.68
C ALA A 287 -14.75 -3.31 -14.15
N GLY A 288 -13.63 -2.92 -13.53
CA GLY A 288 -13.46 -3.00 -12.08
C GLY A 288 -14.50 -2.19 -11.32
N VAL A 289 -14.76 -0.95 -11.75
CA VAL A 289 -15.80 -0.06 -11.18
C VAL A 289 -17.19 -0.65 -11.35
N ALA A 290 -17.49 -1.24 -12.51
CA ALA A 290 -18.78 -1.88 -12.77
C ALA A 290 -19.01 -3.08 -11.83
N VAL A 291 -17.99 -3.93 -11.63
CA VAL A 291 -18.07 -5.05 -10.69
C VAL A 291 -18.22 -4.54 -9.25
N ALA A 292 -17.49 -3.50 -8.84
CA ALA A 292 -17.62 -2.93 -7.50
C ALA A 292 -19.05 -2.44 -7.22
N ARG A 293 -19.66 -1.72 -8.18
CA ARG A 293 -21.06 -1.26 -8.09
C ARG A 293 -22.04 -2.43 -8.03
N ALA A 294 -21.81 -3.50 -8.80
CA ALA A 294 -22.65 -4.70 -8.79
C ALA A 294 -22.64 -5.41 -7.41
N PHE A 295 -21.51 -5.35 -6.70
CA PHE A 295 -21.37 -5.89 -5.34
C PHE A 295 -21.79 -4.88 -4.25
N GLY A 296 -22.37 -3.73 -4.60
CA GLY A 296 -22.78 -2.70 -3.65
C GLY A 296 -21.62 -1.99 -2.94
N ARG A 297 -20.42 -2.04 -3.51
CA ARG A 297 -19.18 -1.48 -2.94
C ARG A 297 -18.86 -0.10 -3.50
N PRO A 298 -18.05 0.71 -2.78
CA PRO A 298 -17.56 1.99 -3.30
C PRO A 298 -16.88 1.82 -4.66
N ALA A 299 -17.19 2.70 -5.62
CA ALA A 299 -16.66 2.61 -6.98
C ALA A 299 -15.11 2.62 -7.03
N LEU A 300 -14.48 3.33 -6.10
CA LEU A 300 -13.03 3.39 -5.97
C LEU A 300 -12.39 2.04 -5.61
N GLU A 301 -13.09 1.13 -4.91
CA GLU A 301 -12.61 -0.25 -4.70
C GLU A 301 -12.48 -1.01 -6.02
N GLY A 302 -13.23 -0.62 -7.05
CA GLY A 302 -13.13 -1.16 -8.40
C GLY A 302 -11.75 -0.91 -9.04
N LEU A 303 -11.08 0.19 -8.68
CA LEU A 303 -9.73 0.47 -9.18
C LEU A 303 -8.69 -0.49 -8.57
N LEU A 304 -8.93 -0.95 -7.34
CA LEU A 304 -8.10 -1.93 -6.61
C LEU A 304 -8.31 -3.38 -7.05
N VAL A 305 -9.17 -3.62 -8.03
CA VAL A 305 -9.28 -4.87 -8.79
C VAL A 305 -9.12 -4.61 -10.30
N GLY A 306 -8.61 -3.42 -10.66
CA GLY A 306 -8.44 -2.93 -12.03
C GLY A 306 -6.97 -2.67 -12.34
N SER A 307 -6.68 -1.52 -12.96
CA SER A 307 -5.33 -1.23 -13.46
C SER A 307 -4.32 -0.93 -12.36
N ILE A 308 -4.75 -0.58 -11.14
CA ILE A 308 -3.83 -0.35 -10.00
C ILE A 308 -3.00 -1.62 -9.72
N PRO A 309 -3.61 -2.78 -9.42
CA PRO A 309 -2.85 -4.00 -9.16
C PRO A 309 -2.54 -4.87 -10.37
N LEU A 310 -3.36 -4.83 -11.43
CA LEU A 310 -3.21 -5.80 -12.53
C LEU A 310 -2.23 -5.32 -13.59
N THR A 311 -2.38 -4.08 -14.06
CA THR A 311 -1.47 -3.52 -15.06
C THR A 311 -0.29 -2.78 -14.42
N GLY A 312 -0.55 -2.03 -13.34
CA GLY A 312 0.48 -1.29 -12.60
C GLY A 312 1.26 -2.15 -11.60
N GLY A 313 0.84 -3.39 -11.40
CA GLY A 313 1.47 -4.34 -10.49
C GLY A 313 1.50 -3.91 -9.03
N VAL A 314 2.38 -4.56 -8.27
CA VAL A 314 2.51 -4.30 -6.83
C VAL A 314 3.02 -2.88 -6.55
N GLY A 315 3.95 -2.35 -7.37
CA GLY A 315 4.50 -1.01 -7.17
C GLY A 315 3.42 0.08 -7.18
N THR A 316 2.52 0.03 -8.17
CA THR A 316 1.39 0.97 -8.27
C THR A 316 0.37 0.75 -7.16
N THR A 317 0.08 -0.52 -6.82
CA THR A 317 -0.81 -0.87 -5.70
C THR A 317 -0.38 -0.24 -4.40
N LEU A 318 0.89 -0.43 -4.04
CA LEU A 318 1.44 0.02 -2.78
C LEU A 318 1.58 1.55 -2.70
N ALA A 319 1.63 2.23 -3.85
CA ALA A 319 1.62 3.67 -3.91
C ALA A 319 0.21 4.27 -3.79
N TRP A 320 -0.79 3.65 -4.42
CA TRP A 320 -2.16 4.17 -4.47
C TRP A 320 -3.03 3.72 -3.30
N ALA A 321 -2.83 2.51 -2.77
CA ALA A 321 -3.62 2.00 -1.67
C ALA A 321 -3.60 2.92 -0.42
N PRO A 322 -2.44 3.44 0.04
CA PRO A 322 -2.42 4.37 1.17
C PRO A 322 -3.15 5.70 0.87
N ILE A 323 -3.10 6.17 -0.39
CA ILE A 323 -3.81 7.38 -0.82
C ILE A 323 -5.33 7.15 -0.75
N LEU A 324 -5.80 6.02 -1.27
CA LEU A 324 -7.22 5.65 -1.24
C LEU A 324 -7.73 5.38 0.19
N GLU A 325 -6.89 4.83 1.06
CA GLU A 325 -7.21 4.61 2.46
C GLU A 325 -7.32 5.93 3.23
N THR A 326 -6.29 6.78 3.15
CA THR A 326 -6.20 8.01 3.94
C THR A 326 -7.06 9.15 3.43
N GLN A 327 -7.19 9.32 2.10
CA GLN A 327 -7.92 10.44 1.50
C GLN A 327 -9.37 10.09 1.16
N HIS A 328 -9.66 8.82 0.88
CA HIS A 328 -10.99 8.37 0.43
C HIS A 328 -11.67 7.35 1.35
N GLY A 329 -11.02 6.96 2.46
CA GLY A 329 -11.63 6.14 3.52
C GLY A 329 -11.82 4.66 3.17
N ILE A 330 -11.07 4.12 2.21
CA ILE A 330 -11.13 2.70 1.83
C ILE A 330 -10.23 1.88 2.75
N ALA A 331 -10.78 1.37 3.85
CA ALA A 331 -10.03 0.73 4.92
C ALA A 331 -9.22 -0.52 4.50
N THR A 332 -9.69 -1.30 3.53
CA THR A 332 -9.02 -2.54 3.08
C THR A 332 -8.29 -2.35 1.75
N ALA A 333 -7.86 -1.12 1.44
CA ALA A 333 -7.30 -0.79 0.13
C ALA A 333 -6.01 -1.56 -0.17
N MET A 334 -5.14 -1.66 0.84
CA MET A 334 -3.84 -2.33 0.75
C MET A 334 -4.02 -3.83 0.51
N GLU A 335 -4.84 -4.47 1.34
CA GLU A 335 -5.09 -5.89 1.27
C GLU A 335 -5.76 -6.27 -0.04
N LEU A 336 -6.78 -5.51 -0.45
CA LEU A 336 -7.53 -5.75 -1.68
C LEU A 336 -6.63 -5.66 -2.91
N GLY A 337 -5.81 -4.61 -3.00
CA GLY A 337 -4.90 -4.41 -4.12
C GLY A 337 -3.82 -5.50 -4.19
N VAL A 338 -3.18 -5.83 -3.07
CA VAL A 338 -2.11 -6.83 -3.05
C VAL A 338 -2.65 -8.23 -3.36
N ALA A 339 -3.83 -8.58 -2.83
CA ALA A 339 -4.50 -9.83 -3.16
C ALA A 339 -4.81 -9.92 -4.66
N SER A 340 -5.39 -8.86 -5.22
CA SER A 340 -5.73 -8.77 -6.64
C SER A 340 -4.49 -8.91 -7.53
N ASN A 341 -3.39 -8.24 -7.19
CA ASN A 341 -2.13 -8.37 -7.91
C ASN A 341 -1.60 -9.81 -7.84
N THR A 342 -1.65 -10.44 -6.67
CA THR A 342 -1.08 -11.79 -6.48
C THR A 342 -1.80 -12.82 -7.35
N VAL A 343 -3.12 -12.80 -7.34
CA VAL A 343 -3.92 -13.70 -8.17
C VAL A 343 -3.81 -13.32 -9.66
N GLY A 344 -3.77 -12.02 -9.98
CA GLY A 344 -3.50 -11.53 -11.33
C GLY A 344 -2.18 -12.07 -11.89
N LEU A 345 -1.09 -11.98 -11.13
CA LEU A 345 0.23 -12.46 -11.52
C LEU A 345 0.22 -13.97 -11.82
N ILE A 346 -0.48 -14.76 -11.01
CA ILE A 346 -0.65 -16.20 -11.26
C ILE A 346 -1.43 -16.42 -12.56
N ALA A 347 -2.52 -15.69 -12.78
CA ALA A 347 -3.31 -15.77 -14.00
C ALA A 347 -2.48 -15.36 -15.24
N ALA A 348 -1.67 -14.31 -15.13
CA ALA A 348 -0.79 -13.82 -16.19
C ALA A 348 0.16 -14.92 -16.69
N CYS A 349 0.80 -15.66 -15.78
CA CYS A 349 1.69 -16.77 -16.10
C CYS A 349 0.95 -17.98 -16.69
N LEU A 350 -0.29 -18.22 -16.27
CA LEU A 350 -1.11 -19.32 -16.76
C LEU A 350 -1.63 -19.09 -18.19
N ILE A 351 -1.88 -17.83 -18.57
CA ILE A 351 -2.57 -17.49 -19.82
C ILE A 351 -1.61 -17.34 -21.00
N GLY A 352 -0.38 -16.86 -20.80
CA GLY A 352 0.53 -16.49 -21.89
C GLY A 352 0.79 -17.61 -22.92
N GLY A 353 1.20 -18.78 -22.44
CA GLY A 353 1.48 -19.94 -23.30
C GLY A 353 0.25 -20.44 -24.07
N PRO A 354 -0.86 -20.79 -23.38
CA PRO A 354 -2.09 -21.23 -24.05
C PRO A 354 -2.66 -20.21 -25.04
N MET A 355 -2.58 -18.92 -24.72
CA MET A 355 -3.03 -17.85 -25.62
C MET A 355 -2.17 -17.78 -26.89
N ALA A 356 -0.85 -17.89 -26.77
CA ALA A 356 0.04 -17.95 -27.91
C ALA A 356 -0.23 -19.19 -28.78
N ALA A 357 -0.38 -20.36 -28.17
CA ALA A 357 -0.71 -21.59 -28.87
C ALA A 357 -2.05 -21.47 -29.63
N PHE A 358 -3.08 -20.89 -28.98
CA PHE A 358 -4.37 -20.62 -29.61
C PHE A 358 -4.24 -19.73 -30.85
N LEU A 359 -3.50 -18.62 -30.76
CA LEU A 359 -3.28 -17.72 -31.89
C LEU A 359 -2.51 -18.39 -33.04
N MET A 360 -1.46 -19.17 -32.72
CA MET A 360 -0.67 -19.92 -33.70
C MET A 360 -1.55 -20.90 -34.48
N THR A 361 -2.36 -21.71 -33.78
CA THR A 361 -3.21 -22.73 -34.42
C THR A 361 -4.39 -22.10 -35.17
N ARG A 362 -5.09 -21.14 -34.56
CA ARG A 362 -6.31 -20.55 -35.13
C ARG A 362 -6.05 -19.73 -36.39
N TYR A 363 -4.91 -19.06 -36.46
CA TYR A 363 -4.52 -18.19 -37.58
C TYR A 363 -3.41 -18.78 -38.45
N ARG A 364 -2.95 -20.00 -38.17
CA ARG A 364 -1.89 -20.71 -38.91
C ARG A 364 -0.61 -19.87 -39.07
N VAL A 365 -0.22 -19.17 -38.02
CA VAL A 365 0.98 -18.32 -37.99
C VAL A 365 2.22 -19.21 -38.04
N ARG A 366 3.19 -18.86 -38.89
CA ARG A 366 4.45 -19.63 -39.00
C ARG A 366 5.43 -19.21 -37.89
N PRO A 367 6.05 -20.16 -37.18
CA PRO A 367 7.06 -19.86 -36.17
C PRO A 367 8.31 -19.24 -36.82
N SER A 368 9.08 -18.51 -36.01
CA SER A 368 10.39 -18.00 -36.43
C SER A 368 11.36 -19.18 -36.56
N GLY A 369 11.98 -19.33 -37.72
CA GLY A 369 13.02 -20.34 -37.94
C GLY A 369 14.34 -20.03 -37.23
N ASP A 370 14.44 -18.84 -36.61
CA ASP A 370 15.63 -18.39 -35.91
C ASP A 370 15.66 -18.91 -34.46
N ARG A 371 16.69 -19.71 -34.14
CA ARG A 371 16.92 -20.24 -32.79
C ARG A 371 17.75 -19.32 -31.91
N ARG A 372 18.34 -18.25 -32.46
CA ARG A 372 19.13 -17.31 -31.67
C ARG A 372 18.21 -16.36 -30.93
N LEU A 373 17.84 -16.77 -29.72
CA LEU A 373 17.30 -15.89 -28.71
C LEU A 373 18.43 -14.95 -28.23
N GLU A 374 18.64 -13.83 -28.93
CA GLU A 374 19.42 -12.70 -28.37
C GLU A 374 18.57 -12.01 -27.29
N ILE A 375 18.43 -12.67 -26.13
CA ILE A 375 17.78 -12.08 -24.96
C ILE A 375 18.77 -11.11 -24.33
N GLY A 376 18.53 -9.82 -24.57
CA GLY A 376 19.37 -8.75 -24.05
C GLY A 376 20.67 -8.63 -24.86
N ALA A 377 20.92 -7.44 -25.37
CA ALA A 377 22.15 -7.12 -26.07
C ALA A 377 23.36 -7.66 -25.30
N THR A 378 24.05 -8.61 -25.91
CA THR A 378 25.36 -9.11 -25.54
C THR A 378 26.32 -7.94 -25.34
N HIS A 379 26.55 -7.57 -24.08
CA HIS A 379 27.87 -7.09 -23.67
C HIS A 379 28.59 -8.30 -23.10
N GLN A 380 29.37 -8.94 -23.98
CA GLN A 380 30.40 -9.89 -23.60
C GLN A 380 31.27 -9.21 -22.53
N ASN A 381 31.33 -9.80 -21.34
CA ASN A 381 32.01 -9.31 -20.13
C ASN A 381 31.56 -7.92 -19.67
N PRO A 382 30.43 -7.81 -18.92
CA PRO A 382 30.08 -6.57 -18.25
C PRO A 382 31.24 -6.13 -17.34
N PRO A 383 31.58 -4.83 -17.31
CA PRO A 383 32.69 -4.34 -16.50
C PRO A 383 32.50 -4.74 -15.03
N PRO A 384 33.61 -5.04 -14.32
CA PRO A 384 33.54 -5.45 -12.92
C PRO A 384 32.89 -4.36 -12.06
N LEU A 385 32.16 -4.79 -11.04
CA LEU A 385 31.59 -3.90 -10.04
C LEU A 385 32.69 -3.50 -9.07
N ASP A 386 32.97 -2.19 -9.01
CA ASP A 386 33.90 -1.61 -8.05
C ASP A 386 33.14 -0.82 -6.97
N TYR A 387 33.72 -0.72 -5.77
CA TYR A 387 33.15 -0.01 -4.62
C TYR A 387 32.68 1.39 -5.00
N MET A 388 33.51 2.14 -5.71
CA MET A 388 33.19 3.50 -6.09
C MET A 388 32.08 3.58 -7.15
N SER A 389 31.96 2.57 -8.02
CA SER A 389 30.82 2.48 -8.96
C SER A 389 29.49 2.31 -8.21
N VAL A 390 29.51 1.57 -7.10
CA VAL A 390 28.35 1.42 -6.21
C VAL A 390 28.07 2.72 -5.46
N LEU A 391 29.10 3.36 -4.88
CA LEU A 391 28.94 4.63 -4.17
C LEU A 391 28.35 5.74 -5.05
N TRP A 392 28.86 5.90 -6.28
CA TRP A 392 28.33 6.85 -7.25
C TRP A 392 26.90 6.52 -7.67
N ALA A 393 26.57 5.23 -7.82
CA ALA A 393 25.20 4.80 -8.11
C ALA A 393 24.24 5.14 -6.97
N VAL A 394 24.63 4.88 -5.72
CA VAL A 394 23.85 5.28 -4.52
C VAL A 394 23.64 6.79 -4.50
N LEU A 395 24.70 7.57 -4.66
CA LEU A 395 24.63 9.04 -4.66
C LEU A 395 23.70 9.55 -5.76
N LEU A 396 23.82 9.04 -6.98
CA LEU A 396 22.99 9.48 -8.10
C LEU A 396 21.51 9.12 -7.90
N LEU A 397 21.23 7.93 -7.36
CA LEU A 397 19.87 7.52 -7.00
C LEU A 397 19.29 8.44 -5.93
N ASP A 398 20.04 8.74 -4.87
CA ASP A 398 19.57 9.59 -3.77
C ASP A 398 19.31 11.03 -4.22
N VAL A 399 20.24 11.62 -4.99
CA VAL A 399 20.05 12.95 -5.61
C VAL A 399 18.80 12.97 -6.50
N THR A 400 18.55 11.89 -7.23
CA THR A 400 17.36 11.76 -8.09
C THR A 400 16.08 11.65 -7.25
N VAL A 401 16.10 10.93 -6.13
CA VAL A 401 14.98 10.87 -5.18
C VAL A 401 14.72 12.26 -4.58
N MET A 402 15.77 12.99 -4.19
CA MET A 402 15.64 14.37 -3.70
C MET A 402 14.99 15.28 -4.75
N ALA A 403 15.47 15.23 -6.00
CA ALA A 403 14.90 15.98 -7.12
C ALA A 403 13.43 15.58 -7.37
N GLY A 404 13.11 14.28 -7.28
CA GLY A 404 11.76 13.76 -7.41
C GLY A 404 10.80 14.21 -6.32
N ARG A 405 11.28 14.32 -5.07
CA ARG A 405 10.51 14.88 -3.95
C ARG A 405 10.28 16.38 -4.09
N ALA A 406 11.29 17.13 -4.55
CA ALA A 406 11.13 18.54 -4.86
C ALA A 406 10.11 18.76 -5.98
N LEU A 407 10.21 17.96 -7.05
CA LEU A 407 9.25 17.97 -8.16
C LEU A 407 7.83 17.59 -7.71
N HIS A 408 7.69 16.62 -6.80
CA HIS A 408 6.41 16.27 -6.19
C HIS A 408 5.77 17.48 -5.48
N GLY A 409 6.57 18.20 -4.69
CA GLY A 409 6.13 19.43 -4.01
C GLY A 409 5.59 20.46 -5.01
N VAL A 410 6.32 20.72 -6.09
CA VAL A 410 5.88 21.64 -7.15
C VAL A 410 4.58 21.17 -7.83
N ILE A 411 4.48 19.89 -8.18
CA ILE A 411 3.28 19.32 -8.81
C ILE A 411 2.08 19.43 -7.86
N SER A 412 2.28 19.19 -6.57
CA SER A 412 1.18 19.25 -5.59
C SER A 412 0.55 20.64 -5.47
N LEU A 413 1.31 21.71 -5.75
CA LEU A 413 0.80 23.09 -5.79
C LEU A 413 -0.18 23.33 -6.94
N THR A 414 -0.12 22.54 -8.00
CA THR A 414 -1.02 22.67 -9.17
C THR A 414 -2.39 22.03 -8.94
N GLY A 415 -2.63 21.42 -7.76
CA GLY A 415 -3.86 20.69 -7.45
C GLY A 415 -3.95 19.30 -8.10
N VAL A 416 -2.88 18.84 -8.74
CA VAL A 416 -2.79 17.51 -9.36
C VAL A 416 -2.32 16.48 -8.32
N THR A 417 -3.19 15.53 -7.97
CA THR A 417 -2.88 14.40 -7.09
C THR A 417 -2.13 13.30 -7.84
N LEU A 418 -0.80 13.34 -7.81
CA LEU A 418 0.08 12.30 -8.34
C LEU A 418 0.93 11.70 -7.22
N PRO A 419 1.10 10.36 -7.15
CA PRO A 419 2.00 9.75 -6.18
C PRO A 419 3.46 10.21 -6.35
N ALA A 420 4.19 10.30 -5.25
CA ALA A 420 5.59 10.77 -5.24
C ALA A 420 6.56 9.92 -6.08
N PHE A 421 6.25 8.64 -6.32
CA PHE A 421 7.10 7.80 -7.16
C PHE A 421 7.07 8.23 -8.64
N VAL A 422 5.96 8.80 -9.12
CA VAL A 422 5.81 9.28 -10.51
C VAL A 422 6.74 10.47 -10.74
N SER A 423 6.80 11.41 -9.79
CA SER A 423 7.73 12.52 -9.86
C SER A 423 9.18 12.07 -9.71
N CYS A 424 9.47 11.01 -8.94
CA CYS A 424 10.80 10.39 -8.92
C CYS A 424 11.19 9.75 -10.26
N LEU A 425 10.26 9.05 -10.93
CA LEU A 425 10.46 8.53 -12.28
C LEU A 425 10.77 9.68 -13.26
N LEU A 426 9.95 10.73 -13.28
CA LEU A 426 10.14 11.92 -14.11
C LEU A 426 11.46 12.64 -13.82
N ALA A 427 11.83 12.76 -12.54
CA ALA A 427 13.11 13.34 -12.15
C ALA A 427 14.28 12.51 -12.67
N GLY A 428 14.22 11.17 -12.62
CA GLY A 428 15.27 10.31 -13.19
C GLY A 428 15.46 10.52 -14.69
N ILE A 429 14.34 10.66 -15.42
CA ILE A 429 14.36 10.96 -16.87
C ILE A 429 14.99 12.32 -17.12
N LEU A 430 14.61 13.33 -16.34
CA LEU A 430 15.09 14.69 -16.48
C LEU A 430 16.58 14.79 -16.12
N VAL A 431 17.01 14.21 -15.01
CA VAL A 431 18.41 14.13 -14.58
C VAL A 431 19.25 13.44 -15.66
N ARG A 432 18.75 12.33 -16.22
CA ARG A 432 19.41 11.69 -17.36
C ARG A 432 19.48 12.65 -18.55
N ALA A 433 18.39 13.29 -18.95
CA ALA A 433 18.33 14.16 -20.12
C ALA A 433 19.24 15.40 -19.99
N LEU A 434 19.32 16.00 -18.80
CA LEU A 434 20.12 17.20 -18.51
C LEU A 434 21.62 16.90 -18.35
N LEU A 435 22.02 15.65 -18.08
CA LEU A 435 23.43 15.29 -17.95
C LEU A 435 24.16 15.48 -19.29
N PRO A 436 25.12 16.41 -19.42
CA PRO A 436 25.76 16.72 -20.70
C PRO A 436 26.47 15.49 -21.26
N GLY A 437 26.37 15.26 -22.58
CA GLY A 437 26.98 14.08 -23.23
C GLY A 437 28.48 13.93 -22.99
N ARG A 438 29.21 15.05 -22.85
CA ARG A 438 30.64 15.08 -22.48
C ARG A 438 30.88 14.61 -21.05
N LEU A 439 30.06 15.07 -20.10
CA LEU A 439 30.12 14.62 -18.70
C LEU A 439 29.72 13.15 -18.60
N ARG A 440 28.65 12.73 -19.28
CA ARG A 440 28.20 11.33 -19.32
C ARG A 440 29.28 10.40 -19.87
N GLY A 441 29.96 10.80 -20.96
CA GLY A 441 31.05 10.04 -21.56
C GLY A 441 32.32 9.98 -20.70
N ARG A 442 32.56 11.00 -19.86
CA ARG A 442 33.67 11.03 -18.90
C ARG A 442 33.35 10.16 -17.68
N VAL A 443 32.15 10.28 -17.11
CA VAL A 443 31.66 9.46 -15.99
C VAL A 443 31.58 7.99 -16.39
N SER A 444 31.07 7.65 -17.59
CA SER A 444 31.00 6.26 -18.04
C SER A 444 32.38 5.64 -18.32
N ARG A 445 33.38 6.47 -18.67
CA ARG A 445 34.77 6.02 -18.81
C ARG A 445 35.46 5.82 -17.47
N GLN A 446 35.19 6.71 -16.52
CA GLN A 446 35.81 6.68 -15.20
C GLN A 446 35.16 5.64 -14.27
N TRP A 447 33.86 5.37 -14.45
CA TRP A 447 33.06 4.45 -13.64
C TRP A 447 32.20 3.53 -14.53
N PRO A 448 32.82 2.58 -15.27
CA PRO A 448 32.11 1.74 -16.22
C PRO A 448 31.07 0.81 -15.56
N GLY A 449 31.26 0.45 -14.29
CA GLY A 449 30.33 -0.38 -13.51
C GLY A 449 29.10 0.34 -12.96
N MET A 450 29.03 1.69 -13.03
CA MET A 450 28.00 2.48 -12.35
C MET A 450 26.57 2.14 -12.80
N ARG A 451 26.34 1.92 -14.11
CA ARG A 451 25.01 1.56 -14.62
C ARG A 451 24.54 0.20 -14.10
N ARG A 452 25.47 -0.76 -14.02
CA ARG A 452 25.20 -2.08 -13.47
C ARG A 452 24.92 -2.00 -11.97
N ALA A 453 25.71 -1.22 -11.24
CA ALA A 453 25.47 -0.98 -9.81
C ALA A 453 24.10 -0.35 -9.56
N MET A 454 23.73 0.66 -10.35
CA MET A 454 22.43 1.33 -10.25
C MET A 454 21.26 0.39 -10.55
N ALA A 455 21.37 -0.47 -11.58
CA ALA A 455 20.36 -1.48 -11.87
C ALA A 455 20.21 -2.48 -10.71
N LEU A 456 21.32 -2.99 -10.16
CA LEU A 456 21.29 -3.91 -9.02
C LEU A 456 20.70 -3.27 -7.76
N LEU A 457 21.04 -2.02 -7.46
CA LEU A 457 20.49 -1.29 -6.31
C LEU A 457 18.98 -1.03 -6.47
N SER A 458 18.54 -0.70 -7.68
CA SER A 458 17.12 -0.50 -8.00
C SER A 458 16.34 -1.82 -7.85
N GLU A 459 16.86 -2.93 -8.37
CA GLU A 459 16.26 -4.27 -8.22
C GLU A 459 16.21 -4.72 -6.75
N LEU A 460 17.29 -4.50 -5.99
CA LEU A 460 17.32 -4.78 -4.56
C LEU A 460 16.29 -3.95 -3.79
N ALA A 461 16.16 -2.66 -4.13
CA ALA A 461 15.19 -1.77 -3.51
C ALA A 461 13.75 -2.26 -3.76
N LEU A 462 13.42 -2.67 -4.99
CA LEU A 462 12.13 -3.28 -5.32
C LEU A 462 11.87 -4.56 -4.51
N GLY A 463 12.86 -5.44 -4.41
CA GLY A 463 12.75 -6.71 -3.69
C GLY A 463 12.45 -6.48 -2.20
N LEU A 464 13.24 -5.64 -1.53
CA LEU A 464 13.06 -5.31 -0.12
C LEU A 464 11.74 -4.59 0.13
N PHE A 465 11.39 -3.64 -0.73
CA PHE A 465 10.13 -2.92 -0.68
C PHE A 465 8.93 -3.88 -0.71
N LEU A 466 8.94 -4.82 -1.66
CA LEU A 466 7.85 -5.77 -1.85
C LEU A 466 7.70 -6.72 -0.66
N VAL A 467 8.80 -7.22 -0.11
CA VAL A 467 8.78 -8.04 1.10
C VAL A 467 8.19 -7.24 2.26
N MET A 468 8.67 -6.01 2.51
CA MET A 468 8.16 -5.15 3.59
C MET A 468 6.67 -4.86 3.44
N ALA A 469 6.19 -4.69 2.20
CA ALA A 469 4.78 -4.47 1.95
C ALA A 469 3.92 -5.71 2.28
N LEU A 470 4.38 -6.89 1.89
CA LEU A 470 3.71 -8.16 2.19
C LEU A 470 3.72 -8.47 3.69
N MET A 471 4.76 -8.05 4.41
CA MET A 471 4.82 -8.17 5.88
C MET A 471 3.72 -7.37 6.60
N GLY A 472 3.19 -6.32 5.97
CA GLY A 472 2.09 -5.52 6.52
C GLY A 472 0.69 -6.07 6.23
N LEU A 473 0.56 -7.11 5.40
CA LEU A 473 -0.73 -7.61 4.95
C LEU A 473 -1.40 -8.50 6.01
N LYS A 474 -2.69 -8.25 6.26
CA LYS A 474 -3.52 -9.03 7.20
C LYS A 474 -4.55 -9.87 6.41
N PRO A 475 -4.29 -11.16 6.11
CA PRO A 475 -5.13 -11.94 5.18
C PRO A 475 -6.57 -12.14 5.67
N TRP A 476 -6.77 -12.19 6.98
CA TRP A 476 -8.10 -12.33 7.57
C TRP A 476 -9.01 -11.12 7.30
N ALA A 477 -8.46 -9.93 7.04
CA ALA A 477 -9.24 -8.76 6.64
C ALA A 477 -9.87 -8.91 5.23
N LEU A 478 -9.38 -9.86 4.41
CA LEU A 478 -9.89 -10.12 3.06
C LEU A 478 -11.08 -11.06 3.00
N ALA A 479 -11.42 -11.74 4.10
CA ALA A 479 -12.47 -12.77 4.09
C ALA A 479 -13.82 -12.22 3.58
N GLU A 480 -14.17 -11.00 3.98
CA GLU A 480 -15.42 -10.34 3.56
C GLU A 480 -15.41 -9.86 2.10
N VAL A 481 -14.22 -9.78 1.48
CA VAL A 481 -14.00 -9.19 0.14
C VAL A 481 -13.67 -10.25 -0.92
N LEU A 482 -13.42 -11.50 -0.51
CA LEU A 482 -12.95 -12.58 -1.38
C LEU A 482 -13.90 -12.85 -2.57
N GLY A 483 -15.22 -12.84 -2.34
CA GLY A 483 -16.21 -13.06 -3.41
C GLY A 483 -16.14 -11.98 -4.50
N PHE A 484 -16.01 -10.71 -4.09
CA PHE A 484 -15.83 -9.58 -5.00
C PHE A 484 -14.53 -9.71 -5.81
N VAL A 485 -13.40 -9.98 -5.14
CA VAL A 485 -12.09 -10.16 -5.81
C VAL A 485 -12.14 -11.26 -6.85
N THR A 486 -12.72 -12.41 -6.51
CA THR A 486 -12.77 -13.57 -7.41
C THR A 486 -13.54 -13.26 -8.69
N VAL A 487 -14.73 -12.66 -8.56
CA VAL A 487 -15.54 -12.28 -9.73
C VAL A 487 -14.87 -11.18 -10.55
N ALA A 488 -14.32 -10.16 -9.88
CA ALA A 488 -13.60 -9.10 -10.56
C ALA A 488 -12.44 -9.66 -11.39
N LEU A 489 -11.60 -10.51 -10.81
CA LEU A 489 -10.47 -11.10 -11.51
C LEU A 489 -10.88 -12.00 -12.68
N ALA A 490 -11.97 -12.77 -12.55
CA ALA A 490 -12.49 -13.55 -13.66
C ALA A 490 -12.91 -12.65 -14.84
N VAL A 491 -13.59 -11.52 -14.56
CA VAL A 491 -13.95 -10.52 -15.56
C VAL A 491 -12.70 -9.90 -16.18
N GLN A 492 -11.69 -9.56 -15.39
CA GLN A 492 -10.44 -8.96 -15.88
C GLN A 492 -9.65 -9.92 -16.77
N ILE A 493 -9.57 -11.20 -16.39
CA ILE A 493 -8.95 -12.25 -17.20
C ILE A 493 -9.67 -12.39 -18.55
N ALA A 494 -11.00 -12.46 -18.53
CA ALA A 494 -11.79 -12.56 -19.75
C ALA A 494 -11.60 -11.31 -20.65
N LEU A 495 -11.61 -10.12 -20.06
CA LEU A 495 -11.36 -8.86 -20.76
C LEU A 495 -9.97 -8.86 -21.42
N THR A 496 -8.92 -9.28 -20.70
CA THR A 496 -7.56 -9.40 -21.23
C THR A 496 -7.51 -10.36 -22.42
N LEU A 497 -8.10 -11.54 -22.30
CA LEU A 497 -8.11 -12.55 -23.36
C LEU A 497 -8.82 -12.03 -24.63
N ILE A 498 -10.02 -11.49 -24.47
CA ILE A 498 -10.82 -10.95 -25.57
C ILE A 498 -10.06 -9.79 -26.24
N TYR A 499 -9.59 -8.82 -25.46
CA TYR A 499 -8.90 -7.66 -26.00
C TYR A 499 -7.60 -8.05 -26.73
N THR A 500 -6.85 -8.99 -26.18
CA THR A 500 -5.60 -9.46 -26.79
C THR A 500 -5.85 -10.12 -28.14
N VAL A 501 -6.84 -11.01 -28.22
CA VAL A 501 -7.17 -11.73 -29.46
C VAL A 501 -7.75 -10.81 -30.52
N PHE A 502 -8.66 -9.90 -30.16
CA PHE A 502 -9.39 -9.08 -31.14
C PHE A 502 -8.71 -7.76 -31.49
N VAL A 503 -7.97 -7.15 -30.57
CA VAL A 503 -7.35 -5.83 -30.75
C VAL A 503 -5.83 -5.94 -30.89
N VAL A 504 -5.14 -6.49 -29.89
CA VAL A 504 -3.66 -6.50 -29.87
C VAL A 504 -3.08 -7.29 -31.03
N PHE A 505 -3.48 -8.56 -31.18
CA PHE A 505 -2.99 -9.41 -32.27
C PHE A 505 -3.30 -8.84 -33.66
N ARG A 506 -4.49 -8.24 -33.82
CA ARG A 506 -4.94 -7.68 -35.11
C ARG A 506 -4.20 -6.38 -35.46
N THR A 507 -3.98 -5.51 -34.50
CA THR A 507 -3.31 -4.21 -34.70
C THR A 507 -1.80 -4.36 -34.90
N MET A 508 -1.21 -5.43 -34.35
CA MET A 508 0.23 -5.70 -34.41
C MET A 508 0.69 -6.48 -35.65
N GLY A 509 -0.19 -6.77 -36.62
CA GLY A 509 0.21 -7.32 -37.92
C GLY A 509 -0.06 -8.81 -38.15
N ARG A 510 -0.59 -9.54 -37.15
CA ARG A 510 -0.99 -10.97 -37.23
C ARG A 510 0.12 -11.95 -37.63
N ASP A 511 1.37 -11.57 -37.40
CA ASP A 511 2.55 -12.40 -37.62
C ASP A 511 3.04 -13.03 -36.31
N TYR A 512 4.15 -13.74 -36.37
CA TYR A 512 4.74 -14.37 -35.19
C TYR A 512 5.15 -13.37 -34.11
N GLU A 513 5.72 -12.23 -34.49
CA GLU A 513 6.06 -11.14 -33.57
C GLU A 513 4.81 -10.66 -32.80
N SER A 514 3.68 -10.50 -33.49
CA SER A 514 2.41 -10.12 -32.86
C SER A 514 1.86 -11.18 -31.90
N VAL A 515 2.15 -12.48 -32.11
CA VAL A 515 1.80 -13.55 -31.16
C VAL A 515 2.64 -13.42 -29.89
N VAL A 516 3.94 -13.18 -30.02
CA VAL A 516 4.84 -12.97 -28.88
C VAL A 516 4.47 -11.70 -28.12
N ILE A 517 4.19 -10.60 -28.83
CA ILE A 517 3.67 -9.35 -28.23
C ILE A 517 2.35 -9.60 -27.50
N SER A 518 1.44 -10.39 -28.09
CA SER A 518 0.15 -10.74 -27.47
C SER A 518 0.35 -11.53 -26.17
N SER A 519 1.25 -12.53 -26.18
CA SER A 519 1.65 -13.27 -24.97
C SER A 519 2.21 -12.36 -23.87
N GLY A 520 3.10 -11.44 -24.26
CA GLY A 520 3.63 -10.41 -23.36
C GLY A 520 2.55 -9.46 -22.84
N PHE A 521 1.61 -9.06 -23.69
CA PHE A 521 0.49 -8.18 -23.32
C PHE A 521 -0.42 -8.82 -22.26
N GLY A 522 -0.76 -10.10 -22.42
CA GLY A 522 -1.47 -10.84 -21.37
C GLY A 522 -0.67 -10.93 -20.06
N GLY A 523 0.66 -10.99 -20.16
CA GLY A 523 1.58 -10.98 -19.03
C GLY A 523 1.62 -9.65 -18.26
N ILE A 524 1.63 -8.50 -18.95
CA ILE A 524 1.68 -7.18 -18.29
C ILE A 524 0.32 -6.76 -17.75
N THR A 525 -0.77 -7.03 -18.46
CA THR A 525 -2.11 -6.52 -18.09
C THR A 525 -2.73 -7.18 -16.87
N LEU A 526 -2.23 -8.35 -16.48
CA LEU A 526 -2.65 -9.07 -15.28
C LEU A 526 -1.53 -9.17 -14.23
N GLY A 527 -0.31 -8.75 -14.54
CA GLY A 527 0.83 -8.84 -13.63
C GLY A 527 1.80 -7.66 -13.74
N SER A 528 2.93 -7.89 -14.39
CA SER A 528 4.05 -6.94 -14.43
C SER A 528 4.90 -7.11 -15.69
N THR A 529 5.90 -6.24 -15.86
CA THR A 529 6.90 -6.37 -16.92
C THR A 529 7.64 -7.70 -16.87
N ALA A 530 7.90 -8.23 -15.67
CA ALA A 530 8.60 -9.50 -15.49
C ALA A 530 7.77 -10.69 -16.03
N THR A 531 6.46 -10.71 -15.77
CA THR A 531 5.56 -11.75 -16.30
C THR A 531 5.37 -11.65 -17.80
N ALA A 532 5.38 -10.43 -18.36
CA ALA A 532 5.38 -10.24 -19.81
C ALA A 532 6.62 -10.88 -20.46
N ILE A 533 7.80 -10.58 -19.93
CA ILE A 533 9.06 -11.15 -20.43
C ILE A 533 9.09 -12.67 -20.26
N ALA A 534 8.62 -13.20 -19.12
CA ALA A 534 8.56 -14.65 -18.88
C ALA A 534 7.66 -15.35 -19.91
N ASN A 535 6.46 -14.82 -20.15
CA ASN A 535 5.54 -15.34 -21.16
C ASN A 535 6.12 -15.29 -22.57
N MET A 536 6.74 -14.17 -22.95
CA MET A 536 7.39 -14.02 -24.25
C MET A 536 8.56 -14.99 -24.41
N THR A 537 9.38 -15.16 -23.36
CA THR A 537 10.52 -16.09 -23.36
C THR A 537 10.06 -17.53 -23.50
N ALA A 538 9.00 -17.92 -22.79
CA ALA A 538 8.44 -19.27 -22.91
C ALA A 538 7.93 -19.56 -24.33
N VAL A 539 7.23 -18.60 -24.95
CA VAL A 539 6.77 -18.73 -26.35
C VAL A 539 7.95 -18.78 -27.30
N ALA A 540 8.94 -17.91 -27.12
CA ALA A 540 10.08 -17.83 -28.03
C ALA A 540 11.04 -19.03 -27.92
N GLN A 541 11.14 -19.66 -26.75
CA GLN A 541 11.83 -20.94 -26.60
C GLN A 541 11.13 -22.09 -27.35
N GLN A 542 9.80 -22.04 -27.45
CA GLN A 542 9.02 -23.08 -28.13
C GLN A 542 8.90 -22.86 -29.64
N TYR A 543 8.82 -21.60 -30.09
CA TYR A 543 8.46 -21.24 -31.47
C TYR A 543 9.49 -20.34 -32.18
N GLY A 544 10.65 -20.08 -31.57
CA GLY A 544 11.76 -19.31 -32.16
C GLY A 544 11.85 -17.85 -31.68
N ALA A 545 12.94 -17.17 -32.03
CA ALA A 545 13.22 -15.80 -31.57
C ALA A 545 12.30 -14.74 -32.22
N ALA A 546 11.95 -13.71 -31.45
CA ALA A 546 11.07 -12.59 -31.84
C ALA A 546 11.70 -11.24 -31.45
N HIS A 547 12.68 -10.79 -32.22
CA HIS A 547 13.56 -9.67 -31.87
C HIS A 547 12.78 -8.36 -31.66
N ALA A 548 11.78 -8.07 -32.49
CA ALA A 548 11.04 -6.81 -32.38
C ALA A 548 10.19 -6.77 -31.10
N ALA A 549 9.54 -7.88 -30.74
CA ALA A 549 8.74 -8.00 -29.53
C ALA A 549 9.59 -7.75 -28.27
N PHE A 550 10.80 -8.31 -28.20
CA PHE A 550 11.71 -8.14 -27.05
C PHE A 550 12.31 -6.74 -26.92
N VAL A 551 12.23 -5.90 -27.96
CA VAL A 551 12.57 -4.47 -27.86
C VAL A 551 11.35 -3.65 -27.47
N VAL A 552 10.23 -3.84 -28.18
CA VAL A 552 9.04 -2.99 -28.06
C VAL A 552 8.33 -3.19 -26.72
N VAL A 553 8.08 -4.43 -26.30
CA VAL A 553 7.25 -4.69 -25.10
C VAL A 553 7.93 -4.17 -23.82
N PRO A 554 9.21 -4.46 -23.51
CA PRO A 554 9.83 -3.95 -22.29
C PRO A 554 9.88 -2.41 -22.22
N LEU A 555 10.05 -1.73 -23.36
CA LEU A 555 10.01 -0.27 -23.42
C LEU A 555 8.62 0.30 -23.11
N VAL A 556 7.55 -0.31 -23.62
CA VAL A 556 6.18 0.10 -23.29
C VAL A 556 5.87 -0.17 -21.82
N CYS A 557 6.19 -1.37 -21.33
CA CYS A 557 5.87 -1.80 -19.98
C CYS A 557 6.65 -1.04 -18.90
N GLY A 558 7.96 -0.86 -19.06
CA GLY A 558 8.80 -0.25 -18.03
C GLY A 558 8.72 1.27 -17.93
N PHE A 559 7.99 1.94 -18.84
CA PHE A 559 8.00 3.39 -18.92
C PHE A 559 6.62 4.01 -19.19
N PHE A 560 6.04 3.70 -20.34
CA PHE A 560 4.81 4.36 -20.79
C PHE A 560 3.60 3.90 -20.01
N ILE A 561 3.54 2.60 -19.70
CA ILE A 561 2.43 2.03 -18.96
C ILE A 561 2.34 2.63 -17.56
N ASP A 562 3.46 2.73 -16.82
CA ASP A 562 3.45 3.28 -15.47
C ASP A 562 3.01 4.76 -15.44
N LEU A 563 3.50 5.57 -16.39
CA LEU A 563 3.12 6.98 -16.47
C LEU A 563 1.66 7.17 -16.88
N ALA A 564 1.21 6.44 -17.90
CA ALA A 564 -0.17 6.53 -18.36
C ALA A 564 -1.15 6.00 -17.32
N ASN A 565 -0.83 4.90 -16.66
CA ASN A 565 -1.66 4.31 -15.61
C ASN A 565 -1.82 5.29 -14.45
N ALA A 566 -0.74 5.93 -13.99
CA ALA A 566 -0.83 6.95 -12.95
C ALA A 566 -1.77 8.09 -13.33
N ALA A 567 -1.70 8.60 -14.57
CA ALA A 567 -2.59 9.66 -15.05
C ALA A 567 -4.05 9.20 -15.15
N ILE A 568 -4.29 7.99 -15.65
CA ILE A 568 -5.63 7.39 -15.73
C ILE A 568 -6.22 7.22 -14.33
N ILE A 569 -5.47 6.63 -13.39
CA ILE A 569 -5.92 6.43 -12.02
C ILE A 569 -6.26 7.77 -11.38
N SER A 570 -5.40 8.79 -11.50
CA SER A 570 -5.69 10.15 -11.01
C SER A 570 -7.00 10.71 -11.60
N ALA A 571 -7.26 10.49 -12.89
CA ALA A 571 -8.50 10.95 -13.54
C ALA A 571 -9.73 10.21 -13.00
N PHE A 572 -9.67 8.88 -12.87
CA PHE A 572 -10.76 8.08 -12.30
C PHE A 572 -11.04 8.47 -10.85
N VAL A 573 -10.00 8.66 -10.03
CA VAL A 573 -10.16 9.09 -8.64
C VAL A 573 -10.88 10.44 -8.57
N ARG A 574 -10.55 11.41 -9.42
CA ARG A 574 -11.27 12.71 -9.45
C ARG A 574 -12.73 12.61 -9.90
N VAL A 575 -13.06 11.63 -10.74
CA VAL A 575 -14.43 11.45 -11.27
C VAL A 575 -15.31 10.65 -10.31
N LEU A 576 -14.71 9.75 -9.52
CA LEU A 576 -15.41 8.81 -8.65
C LEU A 576 -15.44 9.21 -7.17
N ALA A 577 -14.51 10.06 -6.73
CA ALA A 577 -14.52 10.69 -5.41
C ALA A 577 -15.50 11.86 -5.37
#